data_AF-A0A924ZBM2-F1
#
_entry.id   AF-A0A924ZBM2-F1
#
_cell.length_a   1.000
_cell.length_b   1.000
_cell.length_c   1.000
_cell.angle_alpha   90.00
_cell.angle_beta   90.00
_cell.angle_gamma   90.00
#
_symmetry.space_group_name_H-M   'P 1'
#
loop_
_entity.id
_entity.type
_entity.pdbx_description
1 polymer ?
#
loop_
_entity_poly.entity_id
_entity_poly.type
_entity_poly.pdbx_seq_one_letter_code
_entity_poly.pdbx_strand_id
1 'polypeptide(L)'
;PALIPAIEAGWVESIHSFGSELGMEDYIRARSDVFFTGVDGSLRSNRAFCQAAGHYACDLFIGSTLQMDLAGNSSTATLGRIAGFGGAPNMGADARGRRHSSPAWLKAGAEARNGLAGARGTPRGQKLVVQMVETFREHMQPAFVETLDAWQLAEQAQMPLPPIMIYGDDVTHVLTEEGIANLLLCRNDEEREQAIRGVAGYTPVGMARDRRMVENLRDRGVIRRAADMGIDVRDATRNLLAARSMRDLVRASGGLYQPPKKFRNW
;
A
#
# COMPACT_ATOMS: atom_id res chain seq x y z
N PRO A 1 10.55 -12.81 6.33
CA PRO A 1 11.62 -13.40 5.49
C PRO A 1 12.13 -12.51 4.35
N ALA A 2 11.26 -11.97 3.48
CA ALA A 2 11.70 -11.19 2.31
C ALA A 2 12.48 -9.90 2.65
N LEU A 3 12.35 -9.39 3.89
CA LEU A 3 13.09 -8.21 4.37
C LEU A 3 14.53 -8.53 4.83
N ILE A 4 14.91 -9.81 4.96
CA ILE A 4 16.25 -10.23 5.41
C ILE A 4 17.37 -9.51 4.65
N PRO A 5 17.40 -9.47 3.30
CA PRO A 5 18.49 -8.78 2.59
C PRO A 5 18.61 -7.29 2.91
N ALA A 6 17.50 -6.61 3.20
CA ALA A 6 17.51 -5.20 3.58
C ALA A 6 18.04 -4.97 5.00
N ILE A 7 17.70 -5.87 5.94
CA ILE A 7 18.26 -5.88 7.29
C ILE A 7 19.77 -6.09 7.23
N GLU A 8 20.23 -7.12 6.51
CA GLU A 8 21.66 -7.43 6.39
C GLU A 8 22.46 -6.36 5.64
N ALA A 9 21.81 -5.60 4.78
CA ALA A 9 22.42 -4.46 4.09
C ALA A 9 22.39 -3.15 4.91
N GLY A 10 21.90 -3.18 6.15
CA GLY A 10 21.90 -2.02 7.06
C GLY A 10 20.85 -0.95 6.75
N TRP A 11 19.81 -1.27 5.95
CA TRP A 11 18.73 -0.33 5.63
C TRP A 11 17.67 -0.24 6.73
N VAL A 12 17.55 -1.30 7.54
CA VAL A 12 16.48 -1.43 8.53
C VAL A 12 17.05 -1.27 9.92
N GLU A 13 16.69 -0.17 10.59
CA GLU A 13 17.15 0.13 11.94
C GLU A 13 16.26 -0.50 13.02
N SER A 14 14.95 -0.59 12.80
CA SER A 14 14.02 -1.16 13.78
C SER A 14 12.78 -1.80 13.15
N ILE A 15 12.31 -2.90 13.75
CA ILE A 15 11.07 -3.59 13.39
C ILE A 15 10.30 -3.95 14.67
N HIS A 16 9.18 -3.28 14.90
CA HIS A 16 8.17 -3.77 15.83
C HIS A 16 7.16 -4.65 15.08
N SER A 17 6.81 -5.81 15.65
CA SER A 17 6.08 -6.86 14.92
C SER A 17 4.67 -7.10 15.43
N PHE A 18 3.71 -7.27 14.52
CA PHE A 18 2.34 -7.69 14.84
C PHE A 18 2.28 -9.14 15.39
N GLY A 19 3.17 -10.00 14.88
CA GLY A 19 3.30 -11.42 15.19
C GLY A 19 4.67 -11.92 14.70
N SER A 20 4.92 -13.22 14.80
CA SER A 20 6.10 -13.85 14.19
C SER A 20 5.75 -14.49 12.85
N GLU A 21 6.78 -14.79 12.07
CA GLU A 21 6.70 -15.59 10.85
C GLU A 21 7.40 -16.94 11.08
N LEU A 22 6.80 -18.02 10.61
CA LEU A 22 7.32 -19.37 10.84
C LEU A 22 8.75 -19.52 10.29
N GLY A 23 9.66 -19.97 11.13
CA GLY A 23 11.05 -20.22 10.77
C GLY A 23 11.98 -19.01 10.95
N MET A 24 11.45 -17.85 11.37
CA MET A 24 12.25 -16.64 11.60
C MET A 24 12.79 -16.54 13.03
N GLU A 25 12.47 -17.48 13.92
CA GLU A 25 12.70 -17.37 15.35
C GLU A 25 14.18 -17.16 15.71
N ASP A 26 15.07 -17.99 15.15
CA ASP A 26 16.50 -17.90 15.42
C ASP A 26 17.14 -16.66 14.77
N TYR A 27 16.67 -16.28 13.57
CA TYR A 27 17.14 -15.07 12.91
C TYR A 27 16.77 -13.81 13.71
N ILE A 28 15.53 -13.74 14.20
CA ILE A 28 15.07 -12.62 15.03
C ILE A 28 15.86 -12.55 16.34
N ARG A 29 16.09 -13.70 17.00
CA ARG A 29 16.92 -13.76 18.21
C ARG A 29 18.34 -13.23 17.97
N ALA A 30 18.91 -13.51 16.80
CA ALA A 30 20.25 -13.05 16.40
C ALA A 30 20.30 -11.59 15.93
N ARG A 31 19.16 -10.88 15.91
CA ARG A 31 19.01 -9.49 15.45
C ARG A 31 18.21 -8.66 16.47
N SER A 32 18.57 -8.78 17.75
CA SER A 32 17.95 -8.04 18.85
C SER A 32 18.23 -6.53 18.84
N ASP A 33 19.17 -6.09 18.00
CA ASP A 33 19.43 -4.69 17.66
C ASP A 33 18.34 -4.10 16.75
N VAL A 34 17.70 -4.93 15.92
CA VAL A 34 16.63 -4.52 14.99
C VAL A 34 15.25 -4.89 15.52
N PHE A 35 15.10 -6.07 16.10
CA PHE A 35 13.82 -6.58 16.59
C PHE A 35 13.67 -6.40 18.10
N PHE A 36 12.42 -6.21 18.53
CA PHE A 36 12.07 -6.15 19.95
C PHE A 36 12.02 -7.56 20.55
N THR A 37 13.10 -7.96 21.22
CA THR A 37 13.20 -9.26 21.91
C THR A 37 13.12 -9.12 23.43
N GLY A 38 12.56 -10.13 24.10
CA GLY A 38 12.60 -10.24 25.56
C GLY A 38 14.00 -10.60 26.08
N VAL A 39 14.16 -10.62 27.41
CA VAL A 39 15.40 -11.05 28.07
C VAL A 39 15.76 -12.51 27.80
N ASP A 40 14.77 -13.33 27.44
CA ASP A 40 14.88 -14.71 26.98
C ASP A 40 15.29 -14.82 25.51
N GLY A 41 15.46 -13.67 24.82
CA GLY A 41 15.85 -13.58 23.42
C GLY A 41 14.74 -13.90 22.41
N SER A 42 13.50 -14.15 22.86
CA SER A 42 12.37 -14.41 21.95
C SER A 42 11.71 -13.11 21.49
N LEU A 43 11.05 -13.12 20.32
CA LEU A 43 10.32 -11.97 19.80
C LEU A 43 9.18 -11.57 20.74
N ARG A 44 9.13 -10.29 21.13
CA ARG A 44 7.97 -9.72 21.83
C ARG A 44 7.02 -9.03 20.83
N SER A 45 6.29 -9.83 20.07
CA SER A 45 5.25 -9.27 19.18
C SER A 45 4.06 -8.74 19.98
N ASN A 46 3.43 -7.67 19.51
CA ASN A 46 2.19 -7.15 20.08
C ASN A 46 1.33 -6.53 18.97
N ARG A 47 0.30 -7.24 18.53
CA ARG A 47 -0.58 -6.78 17.44
C ARG A 47 -1.25 -5.45 17.74
N ALA A 48 -1.77 -5.25 18.95
CA ALA A 48 -2.46 -4.01 19.30
C ALA A 48 -1.50 -2.81 19.28
N PHE A 49 -0.32 -2.98 19.89
CA PHE A 49 0.68 -1.91 19.93
C PHE A 49 1.26 -1.61 18.54
N CYS A 50 1.51 -2.65 17.74
CA CYS A 50 1.98 -2.51 16.37
C CYS A 50 0.94 -1.85 15.46
N GLN A 51 -0.36 -2.12 15.65
CA GLN A 51 -1.44 -1.43 14.93
C GLN A 51 -1.53 0.05 15.34
N ALA A 52 -1.37 0.37 16.62
CA ALA A 52 -1.35 1.75 17.09
C ALA A 52 -0.17 2.52 16.50
N ALA A 53 1.03 1.93 16.51
CA ALA A 53 2.22 2.50 15.88
C ALA A 53 2.03 2.66 14.35
N GLY A 54 1.51 1.63 13.68
CA GLY A 54 1.21 1.68 12.26
C GLY A 54 0.24 2.82 11.88
N HIS A 55 -0.75 3.11 12.73
CA HIS A 55 -1.68 4.21 12.51
C HIS A 55 -1.05 5.58 12.81
N TYR A 56 -0.43 5.75 13.99
CA TYR A 56 -0.01 7.07 14.47
C TYR A 56 1.45 7.43 14.21
N ALA A 57 2.37 6.47 14.16
CA ALA A 57 3.81 6.70 14.18
C ALA A 57 4.53 6.36 12.86
N CYS A 58 3.85 5.71 11.91
CA CYS A 58 4.37 5.47 10.57
C CYS A 58 3.92 6.57 9.60
N ASP A 59 4.82 6.97 8.71
CA ASP A 59 4.54 7.98 7.69
C ASP A 59 3.68 7.47 6.54
N LEU A 60 3.80 6.17 6.22
CA LEU A 60 3.22 5.57 5.04
C LEU A 60 2.65 4.19 5.33
N PHE A 61 1.49 3.91 4.76
CA PHE A 61 0.98 2.57 4.52
C PHE A 61 0.93 2.33 3.01
N ILE A 62 1.42 1.16 2.58
CA ILE A 62 1.29 0.67 1.21
C ILE A 62 0.69 -0.73 1.24
N GLY A 63 -0.37 -0.93 0.49
CA GLY A 63 -1.09 -2.20 0.41
C GLY A 63 -1.73 -2.39 -0.95
N SER A 64 -2.36 -3.54 -1.15
CA SER A 64 -3.07 -3.88 -2.39
C SER A 64 -4.54 -4.19 -2.10
N THR A 65 -5.34 -4.28 -3.16
CA THR A 65 -6.78 -4.53 -3.11
C THR A 65 -7.21 -5.47 -4.24
N LEU A 66 -8.42 -6.04 -4.15
CA LEU A 66 -9.01 -6.79 -5.25
C LEU A 66 -9.76 -5.89 -6.23
N GLN A 67 -10.49 -4.91 -5.72
CA GLN A 67 -11.19 -3.93 -6.54
C GLN A 67 -10.91 -2.51 -6.07
N MET A 68 -10.89 -1.57 -7.02
CA MET A 68 -10.90 -0.13 -6.80
C MET A 68 -11.91 0.53 -7.74
N ASP A 69 -12.71 1.45 -7.21
CA ASP A 69 -13.62 2.28 -8.01
C ASP A 69 -13.01 3.65 -8.39
N LEU A 70 -13.78 4.47 -9.10
CA LEU A 70 -13.36 5.79 -9.59
C LEU A 70 -13.22 6.86 -8.51
N ALA A 71 -13.79 6.64 -7.32
CA ALA A 71 -13.53 7.50 -6.17
C ALA A 71 -12.22 7.10 -5.47
N GLY A 72 -11.66 5.94 -5.80
CA GLY A 72 -10.51 5.34 -5.14
C GLY A 72 -10.90 4.49 -3.94
N ASN A 73 -12.20 4.21 -3.72
CA ASN A 73 -12.60 3.25 -2.72
C ASN A 73 -12.07 1.88 -3.13
N SER A 74 -11.60 1.11 -2.17
CA SER A 74 -10.99 -0.18 -2.42
C SER A 74 -11.52 -1.25 -1.49
N SER A 75 -11.73 -2.45 -2.02
CA SER A 75 -12.19 -3.59 -1.25
C SER A 75 -11.61 -4.92 -1.74
N THR A 76 -11.44 -5.83 -0.79
CA THR A 76 -11.13 -7.24 -1.04
C THR A 76 -12.38 -8.13 -1.04
N ALA A 77 -13.56 -7.57 -0.75
CA ALA A 77 -14.82 -8.30 -0.83
C ALA A 77 -15.32 -8.32 -2.28
N THR A 78 -15.56 -9.52 -2.81
CA THR A 78 -16.12 -9.74 -4.15
C THR A 78 -17.34 -10.65 -4.07
N LEU A 79 -18.16 -10.72 -5.12
CA LEU A 79 -19.43 -11.49 -5.11
C LEU A 79 -19.28 -12.99 -4.76
N GLY A 80 -18.09 -13.56 -4.98
CA GLY A 80 -17.79 -14.95 -4.62
C GLY A 80 -17.02 -15.13 -3.31
N ARG A 81 -16.64 -14.04 -2.62
CA ARG A 81 -15.73 -14.11 -1.47
C ARG A 81 -15.90 -12.91 -0.52
N ILE A 82 -16.46 -13.18 0.66
CA ILE A 82 -16.43 -12.23 1.78
C ILE A 82 -15.06 -12.34 2.47
N ALA A 83 -14.10 -11.53 2.02
CA ALA A 83 -12.80 -11.41 2.68
C ALA A 83 -12.89 -10.45 3.88
N GLY A 84 -12.24 -10.78 4.99
CA GLY A 84 -12.09 -9.86 6.11
C GLY A 84 -11.08 -8.75 5.79
N PHE A 85 -11.21 -7.60 6.46
CA PHE A 85 -10.34 -6.45 6.21
C PHE A 85 -8.91 -6.57 6.79
N GLY A 86 -8.72 -7.41 7.80
CA GLY A 86 -7.47 -7.48 8.55
C GLY A 86 -7.11 -6.13 9.18
N GLY A 87 -5.84 -5.74 9.06
CA GLY A 87 -5.33 -4.47 9.58
C GLY A 87 -5.46 -3.27 8.63
N ALA A 88 -5.95 -3.49 7.41
CA ALA A 88 -5.91 -2.48 6.36
C ALA A 88 -6.70 -1.21 6.69
N PRO A 89 -7.93 -1.25 7.26
CA PRO A 89 -8.67 -0.02 7.58
C PRO A 89 -7.98 0.84 8.64
N ASN A 90 -7.27 0.22 9.59
CA ASN A 90 -6.50 0.95 10.59
C ASN A 90 -5.25 1.61 9.98
N MET A 91 -4.51 0.90 9.13
CA MET A 91 -3.27 1.45 8.55
C MET A 91 -3.53 2.36 7.33
N GLY A 92 -4.55 2.07 6.54
CA GLY A 92 -4.92 2.78 5.32
C GLY A 92 -5.91 3.90 5.52
N ALA A 93 -5.83 4.59 6.66
CA ALA A 93 -6.64 5.77 6.97
C ALA A 93 -5.75 6.93 7.44
N ASP A 94 -6.14 8.17 7.14
CA ASP A 94 -5.48 9.35 7.71
C ASP A 94 -5.69 9.39 9.23
N ALA A 95 -4.60 9.42 9.99
CA ALA A 95 -4.63 9.47 11.43
C ALA A 95 -4.98 10.90 11.90
N ARG A 96 -6.27 11.27 11.82
CA ARG A 96 -6.76 12.63 12.13
C ARG A 96 -6.47 13.10 13.56
N GLY A 97 -6.13 12.20 14.48
CA GLY A 97 -5.65 12.50 15.83
C GLY A 97 -4.15 12.81 15.95
N ARG A 98 -3.32 12.50 14.94
CA ARG A 98 -1.87 12.72 14.95
C ARG A 98 -1.54 14.22 15.01
N ARG A 99 -0.56 14.60 15.82
CA ARG A 99 -0.07 15.99 15.95
C ARG A 99 1.45 16.13 15.87
N HIS A 100 2.22 15.08 16.14
CA HIS A 100 3.66 15.12 15.96
C HIS A 100 3.99 15.13 14.47
N SER A 101 5.00 15.92 14.09
CA SER A 101 5.41 16.11 12.71
C SER A 101 6.43 15.07 12.26
N SER A 102 6.43 14.82 10.95
CA SER A 102 7.54 14.21 10.23
C SER A 102 7.63 14.85 8.83
N PRO A 103 8.77 14.76 8.14
CA PRO A 103 8.93 15.39 6.83
C PRO A 103 7.89 14.93 5.80
N ALA A 104 7.65 13.61 5.69
CA ALA A 104 6.71 13.06 4.73
C ALA A 104 5.25 13.44 5.06
N TRP A 105 4.88 13.38 6.35
CA TRP A 105 3.53 13.74 6.81
C TRP A 105 3.22 15.22 6.57
N LEU A 106 4.19 16.11 6.82
CA LEU A 106 4.05 17.55 6.55
C LEU A 106 3.93 17.83 5.04
N LYS A 107 4.78 17.20 4.22
CA LYS A 107 4.74 17.37 2.77
C LYS A 107 3.39 16.93 2.18
N ALA A 108 2.94 15.72 2.51
CA ALA A 108 1.67 15.19 2.04
C ALA A 108 0.49 16.10 2.47
N GLY A 109 0.51 16.58 3.72
CA GLY A 109 -0.54 17.46 4.18
C GLY A 109 -0.55 18.86 3.55
N ALA A 110 0.61 19.38 3.15
CA ALA A 110 0.71 20.62 2.39
C ALA A 110 0.15 20.44 0.97
N GLU A 111 0.50 19.33 0.30
CA GLU A 111 -0.05 19.00 -1.03
C GLU A 111 -1.57 18.86 -0.99
N ALA A 112 -2.10 18.09 -0.04
CA ALA A 112 -3.54 17.83 0.10
C ALA A 112 -4.41 19.06 0.39
N ARG A 113 -3.79 20.16 0.83
CA ARG A 113 -4.48 21.38 1.28
C ARG A 113 -4.19 22.58 0.38
N ASN A 114 -3.35 22.40 -0.62
CA ASN A 114 -2.98 23.47 -1.52
C ASN A 114 -4.22 24.02 -2.25
N GLY A 115 -4.46 25.32 -2.14
CA GLY A 115 -5.61 25.98 -2.74
C GLY A 115 -6.96 25.76 -2.03
N LEU A 116 -6.99 25.07 -0.88
CA LEU A 116 -8.20 24.92 -0.07
C LEU A 116 -8.35 26.06 0.96
N ALA A 117 -9.59 26.41 1.30
CA ALA A 117 -9.93 27.42 2.30
C ALA A 117 -10.70 26.83 3.50
N GLY A 118 -10.82 27.62 4.57
CA GLY A 118 -11.53 27.24 5.79
C GLY A 118 -10.92 26.02 6.48
N ALA A 119 -11.74 25.24 7.20
CA ALA A 119 -11.29 24.08 7.96
C ALA A 119 -10.59 23.00 7.11
N ARG A 120 -10.94 22.89 5.82
CA ARG A 120 -10.30 21.97 4.86
C ARG A 120 -8.89 22.43 4.47
N GLY A 121 -8.68 23.75 4.41
CA GLY A 121 -7.38 24.37 4.11
C GLY A 121 -6.45 24.57 5.31
N THR A 122 -6.95 24.38 6.54
CA THR A 122 -6.14 24.56 7.76
C THR A 122 -4.88 23.69 7.72
N PRO A 123 -3.67 24.28 7.84
CA PRO A 123 -2.42 23.53 7.78
C PRO A 123 -2.37 22.41 8.82
N ARG A 124 -2.22 21.18 8.34
CA ARG A 124 -1.86 19.99 9.10
C ARG A 124 -1.23 18.99 8.14
N GLY A 125 -0.50 18.02 8.67
CA GLY A 125 -0.02 16.93 7.86
C GLY A 125 -1.10 15.90 7.51
N GLN A 126 -0.71 14.92 6.72
CA GLN A 126 -1.56 13.81 6.31
C GLN A 126 -0.71 12.55 6.14
N LYS A 127 -1.21 11.41 6.62
CA LYS A 127 -0.51 10.13 6.43
C LYS A 127 -0.55 9.74 4.94
N LEU A 128 0.54 9.18 4.42
CA LEU A 128 0.55 8.60 3.09
C LEU A 128 -0.15 7.23 3.12
N VAL A 129 -1.18 7.08 2.30
CA VAL A 129 -1.90 5.83 2.07
C VAL A 129 -1.80 5.52 0.58
N VAL A 130 -1.08 4.47 0.26
CA VAL A 130 -0.76 4.06 -1.11
C VAL A 130 -1.47 2.75 -1.43
N GLN A 131 -2.26 2.76 -2.48
CA GLN A 131 -2.82 1.55 -3.09
C GLN A 131 -1.92 1.12 -4.24
N MET A 132 -1.18 0.03 -4.05
CA MET A 132 -0.34 -0.61 -5.05
C MET A 132 -1.08 -1.80 -5.64
N VAL A 133 -1.51 -1.69 -6.89
CA VAL A 133 -2.36 -2.67 -7.55
C VAL A 133 -1.99 -2.81 -9.01
N GLU A 134 -1.90 -4.04 -9.51
CA GLU A 134 -1.78 -4.30 -10.95
C GLU A 134 -3.12 -4.02 -11.63
N THR A 135 -3.13 -3.50 -12.86
CA THR A 135 -4.40 -3.13 -13.53
C THR A 135 -5.31 -4.33 -13.77
N PHE A 136 -4.71 -5.51 -13.96
CA PHE A 136 -5.38 -6.79 -14.04
C PHE A 136 -4.89 -7.74 -12.95
N ARG A 137 -5.80 -8.51 -12.39
CA ARG A 137 -5.53 -9.59 -11.44
C ARG A 137 -5.36 -10.92 -12.16
N GLU A 138 -5.19 -11.98 -11.37
CA GLU A 138 -5.29 -13.37 -11.85
C GLU A 138 -6.51 -13.55 -12.75
N HIS A 139 -6.35 -14.36 -13.80
CA HIS A 139 -7.37 -14.61 -14.82
C HIS A 139 -7.86 -13.36 -15.59
N MET A 140 -7.03 -12.31 -15.70
CA MET A 140 -7.35 -11.09 -16.46
C MET A 140 -8.60 -10.36 -15.96
N GLN A 141 -8.93 -10.49 -14.67
CA GLN A 141 -10.00 -9.70 -14.08
C GLN A 141 -9.51 -8.27 -13.83
N PRO A 142 -10.22 -7.23 -14.29
CA PRO A 142 -9.81 -5.85 -14.01
C PRO A 142 -9.84 -5.58 -12.50
N ALA A 143 -8.80 -4.94 -12.00
CA ALA A 143 -8.77 -4.44 -10.62
C ALA A 143 -9.56 -3.13 -10.48
N PHE A 144 -9.59 -2.33 -11.54
CA PHE A 144 -10.36 -1.09 -11.61
C PHE A 144 -11.76 -1.35 -12.18
N VAL A 145 -12.80 -0.98 -11.45
CA VAL A 145 -14.20 -1.22 -11.80
C VAL A 145 -15.01 0.06 -11.69
N GLU A 146 -16.11 0.18 -12.43
CA GLU A 146 -17.03 1.32 -12.32
C GLU A 146 -17.74 1.31 -10.96
N THR A 147 -18.14 0.11 -10.49
CA THR A 147 -18.79 -0.11 -9.19
C THR A 147 -18.18 -1.32 -8.50
N LEU A 148 -17.83 -1.19 -7.21
CA LEU A 148 -17.34 -2.32 -6.40
C LEU A 148 -18.41 -3.40 -6.22
N ASP A 149 -18.01 -4.67 -6.28
CA ASP A 149 -18.86 -5.81 -5.89
C ASP A 149 -19.37 -5.68 -4.44
N ALA A 150 -18.61 -4.96 -3.61
CA ALA A 150 -18.95 -4.67 -2.21
C ALA A 150 -20.35 -4.05 -2.07
N TRP A 151 -20.82 -3.25 -3.03
CA TRP A 151 -22.17 -2.66 -2.98
C TRP A 151 -23.26 -3.73 -3.07
N GLN A 152 -23.18 -4.59 -4.07
CA GLN A 152 -24.12 -5.69 -4.24
C GLN A 152 -24.04 -6.70 -3.08
N LEU A 153 -22.83 -6.94 -2.56
CA LEU A 153 -22.67 -7.78 -1.36
C LEU A 153 -23.37 -7.16 -0.14
N ALA A 154 -23.31 -5.84 0.02
CA ALA A 154 -24.00 -5.14 1.09
C ALA A 154 -25.50 -5.34 1.03
N GLU A 155 -26.09 -5.19 -0.17
CA GLU A 155 -27.52 -5.40 -0.40
C GLU A 155 -27.94 -6.85 -0.07
N GLN A 156 -27.21 -7.83 -0.61
CA GLN A 156 -27.50 -9.25 -0.41
C GLN A 156 -27.37 -9.69 1.05
N ALA A 157 -26.36 -9.17 1.76
CA ALA A 157 -26.11 -9.48 3.15
C ALA A 157 -26.80 -8.50 4.13
N GLN A 158 -27.63 -7.58 3.62
CA GLN A 158 -28.33 -6.55 4.40
C GLN A 158 -27.38 -5.74 5.32
N MET A 159 -26.17 -5.47 4.83
CA MET A 159 -25.21 -4.64 5.56
C MET A 159 -25.63 -3.17 5.48
N PRO A 160 -25.50 -2.40 6.57
CA PRO A 160 -25.84 -0.98 6.56
C PRO A 160 -24.91 -0.13 5.70
N LEU A 161 -23.70 -0.63 5.42
CA LEU A 161 -22.69 0.00 4.59
C LEU A 161 -22.00 -1.06 3.72
N PRO A 162 -21.54 -0.72 2.51
CA PRO A 162 -20.70 -1.61 1.74
C PRO A 162 -19.39 -1.89 2.47
N PRO A 163 -18.87 -3.14 2.43
CA PRO A 163 -17.61 -3.49 3.04
C PRO A 163 -16.43 -2.93 2.24
N ILE A 164 -16.24 -1.61 2.29
CA ILE A 164 -15.08 -0.90 1.75
C ILE A 164 -13.93 -1.03 2.75
N MET A 165 -12.78 -1.48 2.28
CA MET A 165 -11.60 -1.72 3.10
C MET A 165 -10.83 -0.41 3.37
N ILE A 166 -10.60 0.39 2.31
CA ILE A 166 -10.01 1.72 2.40
C ILE A 166 -10.83 2.65 1.52
N TYR A 167 -11.36 3.72 2.12
CA TYR A 167 -12.14 4.73 1.43
C TYR A 167 -11.25 5.62 0.57
N GLY A 168 -11.81 6.10 -0.54
CA GLY A 168 -11.06 6.90 -1.51
C GLY A 168 -10.50 8.20 -0.93
N ASP A 169 -11.18 8.83 0.02
CA ASP A 169 -10.72 10.08 0.65
C ASP A 169 -9.49 9.89 1.55
N ASP A 170 -9.24 8.67 2.03
CA ASP A 170 -8.00 8.31 2.72
C ASP A 170 -6.85 8.00 1.74
N VAL A 171 -7.15 7.53 0.51
CA VAL A 171 -6.12 7.21 -0.48
C VAL A 171 -5.42 8.47 -0.98
N THR A 172 -4.10 8.48 -0.79
CA THR A 172 -3.22 9.56 -1.26
C THR A 172 -2.59 9.26 -2.61
N HIS A 173 -2.25 7.99 -2.86
CA HIS A 173 -1.57 7.58 -4.09
C HIS A 173 -2.13 6.24 -4.59
N VAL A 174 -2.28 6.14 -5.91
CA VAL A 174 -2.51 4.87 -6.61
C VAL A 174 -1.27 4.57 -7.44
N LEU A 175 -0.67 3.41 -7.22
CA LEU A 175 0.51 2.92 -7.93
C LEU A 175 0.14 1.66 -8.71
N THR A 176 0.35 1.70 -10.01
CA THR A 176 0.18 0.56 -10.92
C THR A 176 1.42 0.41 -11.80
N GLU A 177 1.47 -0.64 -12.62
CA GLU A 177 2.48 -0.80 -13.67
C GLU A 177 2.46 0.33 -14.72
N GLU A 178 1.33 1.05 -14.83
CA GLU A 178 1.18 2.19 -15.74
C GLU A 178 1.75 3.48 -15.16
N GLY A 179 1.94 3.58 -13.84
CA GLY A 179 2.48 4.77 -13.18
C GLY A 179 1.85 5.05 -11.82
N ILE A 180 2.06 6.27 -11.33
CA ILE A 180 1.58 6.76 -10.04
C ILE A 180 0.59 7.90 -10.27
N ALA A 181 -0.57 7.85 -9.62
CA ALA A 181 -1.48 8.97 -9.46
C ALA A 181 -1.40 9.51 -8.02
N ASN A 182 -0.90 10.74 -7.83
CA ASN A 182 -0.92 11.46 -6.56
C ASN A 182 -2.27 12.18 -6.41
N LEU A 183 -3.21 11.54 -5.73
CA LEU A 183 -4.58 12.02 -5.56
C LEU A 183 -4.68 13.26 -4.66
N LEU A 184 -3.63 13.58 -3.91
CA LEU A 184 -3.55 14.80 -3.10
C LEU A 184 -3.52 16.08 -3.95
N LEU A 185 -3.06 15.96 -5.20
CA LEU A 185 -2.95 17.09 -6.13
C LEU A 185 -4.21 17.30 -6.99
N CYS A 186 -5.21 16.41 -6.87
CA CYS A 186 -6.49 16.53 -7.55
C CYS A 186 -7.35 17.61 -6.87
N ARG A 187 -7.95 18.49 -7.66
CA ARG A 187 -8.73 19.64 -7.16
C ARG A 187 -10.20 19.31 -6.89
N ASN A 188 -10.71 18.30 -7.58
CA ASN A 188 -12.11 17.88 -7.52
C ASN A 188 -12.22 16.39 -7.84
N ASP A 189 -13.43 15.85 -7.70
CA ASP A 189 -13.70 14.42 -7.90
C ASP A 189 -13.52 14.00 -9.37
N GLU A 190 -13.73 14.91 -10.33
CA GLU A 190 -13.50 14.65 -11.75
C GLU A 190 -12.00 14.44 -12.05
N GLU A 191 -11.12 15.29 -11.51
CA GLU A 191 -9.66 15.12 -11.60
C GLU A 191 -9.21 13.82 -10.95
N ARG A 192 -9.80 13.46 -9.81
CA ARG A 192 -9.51 12.21 -9.11
C ARG A 192 -9.93 11.00 -9.94
N GLU A 193 -11.13 11.02 -10.51
CA GLU A 193 -11.61 9.97 -11.42
C GLU A 193 -10.65 9.81 -12.60
N GLN A 194 -10.32 10.89 -13.30
CA GLN A 194 -9.43 10.82 -14.46
C GLN A 194 -7.99 10.48 -14.09
N ALA A 195 -7.54 10.82 -12.88
CA ALA A 195 -6.24 10.37 -12.36
C ALA A 195 -6.21 8.85 -12.20
N ILE A 196 -7.27 8.27 -11.62
CA ILE A 196 -7.42 6.82 -11.46
C ILE A 196 -7.53 6.13 -12.84
N ARG A 197 -8.40 6.61 -13.73
CA ARG A 197 -8.50 6.10 -15.12
C ARG A 197 -7.15 6.19 -15.85
N GLY A 198 -6.40 7.27 -15.60
CA GLY A 198 -5.08 7.50 -16.16
C GLY A 198 -4.06 6.42 -15.80
N VAL A 199 -4.16 5.79 -14.63
CA VAL A 199 -3.26 4.70 -14.19
C VAL A 199 -3.90 3.31 -14.24
N ALA A 200 -5.14 3.19 -14.74
CA ALA A 200 -5.88 1.93 -14.81
C ALA A 200 -5.61 1.10 -16.09
N GLY A 201 -4.63 1.47 -16.91
CA GLY A 201 -4.17 0.71 -18.07
C GLY A 201 -5.24 0.47 -19.14
N TYR A 202 -5.27 -0.75 -19.67
CA TYR A 202 -6.22 -1.19 -20.70
C TYR A 202 -7.50 -1.83 -20.15
N THR A 203 -7.77 -1.66 -18.85
CA THR A 203 -9.06 -2.06 -18.27
C THR A 203 -10.20 -1.27 -18.91
N PRO A 204 -11.46 -1.74 -18.85
CA PRO A 204 -12.62 -0.94 -19.30
C PRO A 204 -12.63 0.47 -18.68
N VAL A 205 -12.31 0.58 -17.39
CA VAL A 205 -12.17 1.86 -16.67
C VAL A 205 -11.07 2.73 -17.27
N GLY A 206 -9.88 2.16 -17.50
CA GLY A 206 -8.73 2.90 -18.05
C GLY A 206 -8.93 3.32 -19.51
N MET A 207 -9.65 2.52 -20.30
CA MET A 207 -9.97 2.83 -21.70
C MET A 207 -10.98 3.97 -21.85
N ALA A 208 -11.80 4.22 -20.84
CA ALA A 208 -12.78 5.31 -20.80
C ALA A 208 -12.19 6.66 -20.33
N ARG A 209 -10.86 6.77 -20.17
CA ARG A 209 -10.20 8.03 -19.80
C ARG A 209 -10.39 9.13 -20.85
N ASP A 210 -10.55 10.37 -20.39
CA ASP A 210 -10.32 11.54 -21.21
C ASP A 210 -8.81 11.76 -21.38
N ARG A 211 -8.33 11.60 -22.62
CA ARG A 211 -6.90 11.71 -22.93
C ARG A 211 -6.34 13.09 -22.65
N ARG A 212 -7.08 14.15 -22.98
CA ARG A 212 -6.64 15.54 -22.77
C ARG A 212 -6.58 15.87 -21.28
N MET A 213 -7.56 15.37 -20.52
CA MET A 213 -7.55 15.54 -19.07
C MET A 213 -6.37 14.81 -18.43
N VAL A 214 -6.11 13.57 -18.84
CA VAL A 214 -4.95 12.79 -18.36
C VAL A 214 -3.62 13.45 -18.73
N GLU A 215 -3.48 14.01 -19.93
CA GLU A 215 -2.29 14.78 -20.33
C GLU A 215 -2.08 16.00 -19.41
N ASN A 216 -3.13 16.79 -19.17
CA ASN A 216 -3.07 17.91 -18.23
C ASN A 216 -2.73 17.48 -16.79
N LEU A 217 -3.22 16.32 -16.35
CA LEU A 217 -2.86 15.75 -15.05
C LEU A 217 -1.38 15.31 -15.00
N ARG A 218 -0.83 14.81 -16.11
CA ARG A 218 0.62 14.52 -16.22
C ARG A 218 1.47 15.77 -16.19
N ASP A 219 1.09 16.82 -16.93
CA ASP A 219 1.81 18.10 -16.96
C ASP A 219 1.89 18.74 -15.56
N ARG A 220 0.85 18.52 -14.74
CA ARG A 220 0.80 18.97 -13.34
C ARG A 220 1.51 18.04 -12.35
N GLY A 221 2.04 16.91 -12.81
CA GLY A 221 2.66 15.90 -11.95
C GLY A 221 1.67 15.12 -11.07
N VAL A 222 0.35 15.25 -11.32
CA VAL A 222 -0.67 14.41 -10.66
C VAL A 222 -0.47 12.96 -11.07
N ILE A 223 -0.20 12.71 -12.36
CA ILE A 223 0.18 11.39 -12.87
C ILE A 223 1.64 11.41 -13.26
N ARG A 224 2.41 10.40 -12.83
CA ARG A 224 3.79 10.18 -13.26
C ARG A 224 3.97 8.75 -13.76
N ARG A 225 4.44 8.61 -15.00
CA ARG A 225 4.83 7.33 -15.61
C ARG A 225 6.26 6.96 -15.17
N ALA A 226 6.65 5.71 -15.41
CA ALA A 226 8.03 5.26 -15.20
C ALA A 226 9.06 6.19 -15.90
N ALA A 227 8.81 6.55 -17.16
CA ALA A 227 9.65 7.47 -17.92
C ALA A 227 9.75 8.87 -17.30
N ASP A 228 8.65 9.38 -16.71
CA ASP A 228 8.62 10.68 -16.02
C ASP A 228 9.46 10.69 -14.71
N MET A 229 9.93 9.51 -14.29
CA MET A 229 10.80 9.28 -13.12
C MET A 229 12.19 8.76 -13.53
N GLY A 230 12.50 8.69 -14.83
CA GLY A 230 13.78 8.19 -15.33
C GLY A 230 13.95 6.67 -15.18
N ILE A 231 12.86 5.92 -15.10
CA ILE A 231 12.87 4.46 -14.98
C ILE A 231 12.58 3.84 -16.36
N ASP A 232 13.55 3.07 -16.88
CA ASP A 232 13.32 2.22 -18.05
C ASP A 232 12.65 0.91 -17.60
N VAL A 233 11.45 0.66 -18.10
CA VAL A 233 10.67 -0.54 -17.75
C VAL A 233 11.36 -1.84 -18.15
N ARG A 234 12.31 -1.79 -19.10
CA ARG A 234 13.08 -2.97 -19.53
C ARG A 234 14.10 -3.42 -18.49
N ASP A 235 14.50 -2.52 -17.60
CA ASP A 235 15.43 -2.82 -16.51
C ASP A 235 14.73 -3.51 -15.33
N ALA A 236 13.40 -3.43 -15.25
CA ALA A 236 12.57 -4.01 -14.19
C ALA A 236 12.46 -5.54 -14.31
N THR A 237 13.59 -6.23 -14.14
CA THR A 237 13.69 -7.69 -14.22
C THR A 237 13.92 -8.30 -12.84
N ARG A 238 13.73 -9.63 -12.74
CA ARG A 238 14.03 -10.40 -11.51
C ARG A 238 15.48 -10.31 -11.05
N ASN A 239 16.39 -9.78 -11.88
CA ASN A 239 17.80 -9.57 -11.51
C ASN A 239 17.98 -8.44 -10.49
N LEU A 240 17.00 -7.54 -10.33
CA LEU A 240 17.01 -6.52 -9.28
C LEU A 240 16.67 -7.09 -7.89
N LEU A 241 16.14 -8.32 -7.80
CA LEU A 241 15.83 -8.95 -6.52
C LEU A 241 17.12 -9.40 -5.82
N ALA A 242 17.37 -8.87 -4.62
CA ALA A 242 18.50 -9.28 -3.78
C ALA A 242 18.49 -10.78 -3.43
N ALA A 243 17.30 -11.38 -3.34
CA ALA A 243 17.09 -12.81 -3.20
C ALA A 243 16.01 -13.27 -4.19
N ARG A 244 16.33 -14.23 -5.06
CA ARG A 244 15.44 -14.68 -6.15
C ARG A 244 14.70 -15.97 -5.81
N SER A 245 15.08 -16.61 -4.72
CA SER A 245 14.55 -17.88 -4.23
C SER A 245 14.54 -17.95 -2.71
N MET A 246 13.80 -18.93 -2.16
CA MET A 246 13.79 -19.20 -0.72
C MET A 246 15.19 -19.59 -0.20
N ARG A 247 15.98 -20.31 -1.02
CA ARG A 247 17.36 -20.68 -0.70
C ARG A 247 18.26 -19.45 -0.56
N ASP A 248 18.06 -18.44 -1.40
CA ASP A 248 18.80 -17.18 -1.30
C ASP A 248 18.48 -16.45 0.02
N LEU A 249 17.21 -16.45 0.45
CA LEU A 249 16.82 -15.87 1.75
C LEU A 249 17.46 -16.61 2.92
N VAL A 250 17.52 -17.95 2.88
CA VAL A 250 18.22 -18.74 3.90
C VAL A 250 19.70 -18.39 3.92
N ARG A 251 20.34 -18.29 2.76
CA ARG A 251 21.76 -17.89 2.66
C ARG A 251 21.99 -16.48 3.19
N ALA A 252 21.14 -15.52 2.84
CA ALA A 252 21.20 -14.15 3.33
C ALA A 252 21.06 -14.10 4.86
N SER A 253 20.26 -14.98 5.45
CA SER A 253 20.12 -15.09 6.92
C SER A 253 21.28 -15.77 7.64
N GLY A 254 22.33 -16.22 6.94
CA GLY A 254 23.39 -17.04 7.53
C GLY A 254 22.91 -18.43 7.97
N GLY A 255 21.84 -18.96 7.38
CA GLY A 255 21.23 -20.24 7.75
C GLY A 255 20.27 -20.18 8.95
N LEU A 256 20.05 -19.00 9.52
CA LEU A 256 19.18 -18.80 10.69
C LEU A 256 17.69 -18.82 10.33
N TYR A 257 17.33 -18.46 9.11
CA TYR A 257 15.96 -18.61 8.63
C TYR A 257 15.69 -20.07 8.25
N GLN A 258 14.69 -20.66 8.88
CA GLN A 258 14.29 -22.05 8.74
C GLN A 258 12.92 -22.15 8.06
N PRO A 259 12.80 -22.00 6.72
CA PRO A 259 11.52 -21.95 6.03
C PRO A 259 10.66 -23.19 6.32
N PRO A 260 9.32 -23.07 6.38
CA PRO A 260 8.43 -24.22 6.50
C PRO A 260 8.70 -25.30 5.43
N LYS A 261 8.48 -26.58 5.76
CA LYS A 261 8.78 -27.71 4.86
C LYS A 261 8.22 -27.54 3.44
N LYS A 262 7.01 -26.98 3.30
CA LYS A 262 6.36 -26.73 2.00
C LYS A 262 7.12 -25.78 1.06
N PHE A 263 8.11 -25.03 1.57
CA PHE A 263 8.95 -24.11 0.80
C PHE A 263 10.39 -24.59 0.67
N ARG A 264 10.73 -25.76 1.23
CA ARG A 264 12.04 -26.40 1.09
C ARG A 264 11.98 -27.36 -0.10
N ASN A 265 12.67 -26.98 -1.18
CA ASN A 265 12.79 -27.81 -2.39
C ASN A 265 14.24 -28.28 -2.59
N TRP A 266 14.97 -28.51 -1.49
CA TRP A 266 16.36 -28.97 -1.45
C TRP A 266 16.61 -29.77 -0.17
#